data_AF-A0A0P9VPB1-F1
#
_entry.id   AF-A0A0P9VPB1-F1
#
_cell.length_a   1.000
_cell.length_b   1.000
_cell.length_c   1.000
_cell.angle_alpha   90.00
_cell.angle_beta   90.00
_cell.angle_gamma   90.00
#
_symmetry.space_group_name_H-M   'P 1'
#
loop_
_entity.id
_entity.type
_entity.pdbx_description
1 polymer ?
#
loop_
_entity_poly.entity_id
_entity_poly.type
_entity_poly.pdbx_seq_one_letter_code
_entity_poly.pdbx_strand_id
1 'polypeptide(L)'
;MMKLSRIHLALVAAGMSHGMAMADSSASDVGTIGVQGKATVGGGYMVQEESIKARSTVTKEALDKQTATGNAIDKLKYTPGLNISSEDATGLSGFRFTMRGLNSDQVGMSVDGMPINDSGNYAL
;
A
#
# COMPACT_ATOMS: atom_id res chain seq x y z
N MET A 1 34.62 -10.28 61.76
CA MET A 1 33.68 -9.13 61.84
C MET A 1 34.44 -7.85 61.58
N MET A 2 34.32 -7.24 60.39
CA MET A 2 34.99 -5.98 60.03
C MET A 2 34.23 -4.78 60.62
N LYS A 3 34.92 -3.90 61.34
CA LYS A 3 34.38 -2.62 61.85
C LYS A 3 34.36 -1.59 60.73
N LEU A 4 33.17 -1.23 60.25
CA LEU A 4 32.97 -0.17 59.25
C LEU A 4 33.05 1.20 59.94
N SER A 5 34.01 2.03 59.51
CA SER A 5 34.23 3.39 60.03
C SER A 5 33.32 4.41 59.33
N ARG A 6 32.90 5.46 60.06
CA ARG A 6 31.97 6.52 59.60
C ARG A 6 32.44 7.21 58.30
N ILE A 7 33.74 7.25 58.05
CA ILE A 7 34.33 7.82 56.83
C ILE A 7 34.04 6.95 55.59
N HIS A 8 33.95 5.63 55.74
CA HIS A 8 33.56 4.73 54.64
C HIS A 8 32.08 4.88 54.27
N LEU A 9 31.20 5.13 55.24
CA LEU A 9 29.78 5.35 54.98
C LEU A 9 29.53 6.65 54.19
N ALA A 10 30.30 7.70 54.48
CA ALA A 10 30.21 8.97 53.76
C ALA A 10 30.70 8.87 52.31
N LEU A 11 31.74 8.08 52.04
CA LEU A 11 32.26 7.89 50.68
C LEU A 11 31.31 7.07 49.78
N VAL A 12 30.59 6.10 50.35
CA VAL A 12 29.55 5.32 49.64
C VAL A 12 28.32 6.17 49.33
N ALA A 13 27.92 7.09 50.24
CA ALA A 13 26.79 7.99 50.01
C ALA A 13 27.07 9.04 48.90
N ALA A 14 28.33 9.48 48.74
CA ALA A 14 28.71 10.39 47.67
C ALA A 14 28.79 9.70 46.28
N GLY A 15 29.11 8.40 46.23
CA GLY A 15 29.21 7.62 44.99
C GLY A 15 27.87 7.25 44.34
N MET A 16 26.75 7.42 45.06
CA MET A 16 25.39 7.16 44.56
C MET A 16 24.77 8.34 43.80
N SER A 17 25.53 9.38 43.47
CA SER A 17 25.09 10.53 42.66
C SER A 17 25.24 10.30 41.15
N HIS A 18 25.03 9.06 40.68
CA HIS A 18 24.99 8.76 39.25
C HIS A 18 23.64 9.19 38.66
N GLY A 19 23.62 10.43 38.14
CA GLY A 19 22.78 10.88 37.03
C GLY A 19 21.28 10.66 37.19
N MET A 20 20.60 11.55 37.91
CA MET A 20 19.17 11.76 37.65
C MET A 20 19.03 12.39 36.25
N ALA A 21 18.73 11.57 35.25
CA ALA A 21 18.28 12.04 33.95
C ALA A 21 16.89 12.67 34.14
N MET A 22 16.81 14.00 34.06
CA MET A 22 15.54 14.71 33.98
C MET A 22 14.90 14.37 32.63
N ALA A 23 13.81 13.61 32.64
CA ALA A 23 12.99 13.45 31.46
C ALA A 23 12.27 14.78 31.20
N ASP A 24 12.64 15.47 30.12
CA ASP A 24 11.93 16.65 29.65
C ASP A 24 10.48 16.24 29.34
N SER A 25 9.56 16.64 30.22
CA SER A 25 8.15 16.28 30.16
C SER A 25 7.35 17.31 29.37
N SER A 26 8.00 18.04 28.45
CA SER A 26 7.31 18.91 27.50
C SER A 26 6.54 18.02 26.52
N ALA A 27 5.37 17.54 26.95
CA ALA A 27 4.36 17.07 26.03
C ALA A 27 4.07 18.24 25.09
N SER A 28 4.55 18.15 23.86
CA SER A 28 4.22 19.11 22.82
C SER A 28 2.71 19.06 22.61
N ASP A 29 2.03 20.11 23.05
CA ASP A 29 0.61 20.29 22.76
C ASP A 29 0.44 20.47 21.25
N VAL A 30 0.16 19.36 20.57
CA VAL A 30 0.00 19.29 19.12
C VAL A 30 -1.37 19.77 18.66
N GLY A 31 -2.18 20.36 19.55
CA GLY A 31 -3.51 20.87 19.25
C GLY A 31 -4.46 19.77 18.74
N THR A 32 -5.57 20.18 18.13
CA THR A 32 -6.48 19.22 17.46
C THR A 32 -5.88 18.80 16.11
N ILE A 33 -5.35 17.59 16.04
CA ILE A 33 -4.96 16.96 14.77
C ILE A 33 -6.24 16.56 14.03
N GLY A 34 -6.63 17.35 13.04
CA GLY A 34 -7.74 17.03 12.14
C GLY A 34 -7.36 15.90 11.18
N VAL A 35 -7.58 14.65 11.58
CA VAL A 35 -7.39 13.50 10.70
C VAL A 35 -8.60 13.36 9.79
N GLN A 36 -8.58 14.02 8.62
CA GLN A 36 -9.55 13.72 7.56
C GLN A 36 -9.14 12.40 6.89
N GLY A 37 -9.75 11.31 7.33
CA GLY A 37 -9.64 10.02 6.66
C GLY A 37 -10.30 10.10 5.29
N LYS A 38 -9.50 10.25 4.23
CA LYS A 38 -9.99 10.08 2.87
C LYS A 38 -10.19 8.58 2.67
N ALA A 39 -11.42 8.10 2.82
CA ALA A 39 -11.77 6.73 2.47
C ALA A 39 -11.54 6.56 0.96
N THR A 40 -10.39 5.99 0.59
CA THR A 40 -10.01 5.79 -0.80
C THR A 40 -10.20 4.34 -1.18
N VAL A 41 -11.04 4.10 -2.20
CA VAL A 41 -11.22 2.77 -2.78
C VAL A 41 -9.91 2.32 -3.42
N GLY A 42 -9.60 1.02 -3.31
CA GLY A 42 -8.41 0.44 -3.93
C GLY A 42 -7.09 1.09 -3.50
N GLY A 43 -6.98 1.54 -2.23
CA GLY A 43 -5.76 2.14 -1.70
C GLY A 43 -5.42 3.53 -2.27
N GLY A 44 -6.38 4.23 -2.89
CA GLY A 44 -6.13 5.51 -3.56
C GLY A 44 -5.86 5.42 -5.05
N TYR A 45 -6.00 4.21 -5.62
CA TYR A 45 -5.79 3.93 -7.04
C TYR A 45 -7.10 3.74 -7.83
N MET A 46 -8.26 3.94 -7.21
CA MET A 46 -9.56 3.72 -7.86
C MET A 46 -10.56 4.80 -7.49
N VAL A 47 -11.54 5.00 -8.38
CA VAL A 47 -12.71 5.86 -8.13
C VAL A 47 -13.78 5.06 -7.39
N GLN A 48 -14.50 5.72 -6.47
CA GLN A 48 -15.71 5.16 -5.88
C GLN A 48 -16.80 5.11 -6.96
N GLU A 49 -17.26 3.90 -7.27
CA GLU A 49 -18.32 3.67 -8.24
C GLU A 49 -19.64 3.41 -7.52
N GLU A 50 -20.67 4.20 -7.83
CA GLU A 50 -22.04 4.02 -7.35
C GLU A 50 -22.85 3.33 -8.46
N SER A 51 -22.73 2.01 -8.56
CA SER A 51 -23.47 1.22 -9.54
C SER A 51 -24.07 -0.03 -8.90
N ILE A 52 -25.24 -0.42 -9.37
CA ILE A 52 -25.93 -1.66 -8.94
C ILE A 52 -25.11 -2.90 -9.32
N LYS A 53 -24.20 -2.78 -10.30
CA LYS A 53 -23.26 -3.83 -10.70
C LYS A 53 -21.84 -3.45 -10.30
N ALA A 54 -21.01 -4.45 -10.00
CA ALA A 54 -19.61 -4.22 -9.70
C ALA A 54 -18.87 -3.59 -10.89
N ARG A 55 -18.41 -2.35 -10.71
CA ARG A 55 -17.58 -1.60 -11.65
C ARG A 55 -16.32 -1.15 -10.94
N SER A 56 -15.21 -1.20 -11.65
CA SER A 56 -13.91 -0.74 -11.17
C SER A 56 -13.33 0.21 -12.21
N THR A 57 -13.07 1.45 -11.81
CA THR A 57 -12.45 2.46 -12.69
C THR A 57 -11.10 2.85 -12.12
N VAL A 58 -10.06 2.61 -12.92
CA VAL A 58 -8.68 3.04 -12.63
C VAL A 58 -8.41 4.27 -13.48
N THR A 59 -8.08 5.39 -12.84
CA THR A 59 -7.81 6.65 -13.55
C THR A 59 -6.35 6.75 -13.94
N LYS A 60 -6.03 7.70 -14.83
CA LYS A 60 -4.64 8.01 -15.17
C LYS A 60 -3.82 8.42 -13.95
N GLU A 61 -4.38 9.25 -13.07
CA GLU A 61 -3.70 9.71 -11.85
C GLU A 61 -3.38 8.54 -10.92
N ALA A 62 -4.22 7.51 -10.90
CA ALA A 62 -3.95 6.27 -10.16
C ALA A 62 -2.79 5.48 -10.78
N LEU A 63 -2.74 5.36 -12.11
CA LEU A 63 -1.65 4.68 -12.82
C LEU A 63 -0.31 5.42 -12.67
N ASP A 64 -0.35 6.76 -12.66
CA ASP A 64 0.82 7.63 -12.51
C ASP A 64 1.40 7.58 -11.08
N LYS A 65 0.59 7.33 -10.05
CA LYS A 65 1.06 7.09 -8.68
C LYS A 65 1.75 5.73 -8.50
N GLN A 66 1.47 4.78 -9.38
CA GLN A 66 2.11 3.47 -9.34
C GLN A 66 3.47 3.54 -10.05
N THR A 67 4.45 2.80 -9.54
CA THR A 67 5.81 2.70 -10.08
C THR A 67 5.86 2.71 -11.62
N ALA A 68 6.69 3.58 -12.19
CA ALA A 68 6.81 3.77 -13.63
C ALA A 68 7.36 2.55 -14.38
N THR A 69 8.03 1.63 -13.68
CA THR A 69 8.51 0.36 -14.25
C THR A 69 7.39 -0.68 -14.22
N GLY A 70 6.58 -0.72 -15.27
CA GLY A 70 5.57 -1.76 -15.47
C GLY A 70 4.51 -1.36 -16.48
N ASN A 71 3.94 -2.36 -17.14
CA ASN A 71 2.90 -2.16 -18.15
C ASN A 71 1.62 -1.58 -17.56
N ALA A 72 0.86 -0.84 -18.36
CA ALA A 72 -0.48 -0.39 -17.99
C ALA A 72 -1.40 -1.57 -17.64
N ILE A 73 -1.26 -2.70 -18.33
CA ILE A 73 -2.04 -3.92 -18.08
C ILE A 73 -1.64 -4.57 -16.74
N ASP A 74 -0.36 -4.65 -16.42
CA ASP A 74 0.10 -5.20 -15.15
C ASP A 74 -0.35 -4.36 -13.95
N LYS A 75 -0.53 -3.05 -14.13
CA LYS A 75 -1.08 -2.15 -13.12
C LYS A 75 -2.55 -2.44 -12.79
N LEU A 76 -3.30 -3.06 -13.70
CA LEU A 76 -4.70 -3.44 -13.44
C LEU A 76 -4.82 -4.59 -12.44
N LYS A 77 -3.73 -5.29 -12.09
CA LYS A 77 -3.73 -6.33 -11.03
C LYS A 77 -4.14 -5.82 -9.65
N TYR A 78 -4.03 -4.51 -9.42
CA TYR A 78 -4.48 -3.87 -8.18
C TYR A 78 -6.00 -3.68 -8.13
N THR A 79 -6.69 -4.02 -9.22
CA THR A 79 -8.15 -4.00 -9.28
C THR A 79 -8.72 -5.28 -8.66
N PRO A 80 -9.68 -5.19 -7.73
CA PRO A 80 -10.27 -6.35 -7.11
C PRO A 80 -10.98 -7.25 -8.13
N GLY A 81 -10.73 -8.55 -8.05
CA GLY A 81 -11.35 -9.55 -8.91
C GLY A 81 -10.69 -9.74 -10.27
N LEU A 82 -9.57 -9.06 -10.55
CA LEU A 82 -8.70 -9.35 -11.68
C LEU A 82 -7.39 -9.97 -11.19
N ASN A 83 -6.94 -11.00 -11.86
CA ASN A 83 -5.57 -11.51 -11.78
C ASN A 83 -4.96 -11.40 -13.17
N ILE A 84 -3.77 -10.83 -13.28
CA ILE A 84 -3.09 -10.59 -14.54
C ILE A 84 -1.68 -11.14 -14.45
N SER A 85 -1.31 -11.90 -15.46
CA SER A 85 0.02 -12.41 -15.69
C SER A 85 0.46 -11.97 -17.08
N SER A 86 1.48 -11.12 -17.15
CA SER A 86 2.11 -10.73 -18.42
C SER A 86 3.51 -11.34 -18.49
N GLU A 87 3.84 -11.95 -19.63
CA GLU A 87 5.19 -12.45 -19.92
C GLU A 87 6.04 -11.38 -20.64
N ASP A 88 5.41 -10.29 -21.10
CA ASP A 88 6.05 -9.21 -21.84
C ASP A 88 6.05 -7.90 -21.03
N ALA A 89 7.17 -7.18 -21.08
CA ALA A 89 7.41 -5.89 -20.43
C ALA A 89 6.87 -4.68 -21.21
N THR A 90 6.26 -4.88 -22.39
CA THR A 90 5.58 -3.80 -23.15
C THR A 90 4.06 -3.81 -23.00
N GLY A 91 3.47 -4.94 -22.58
CA GLY A 91 2.04 -5.07 -22.33
C GLY A 91 1.19 -4.99 -23.60
N LEU A 92 1.82 -5.16 -24.76
CA LEU A 92 1.17 -5.13 -26.07
C LEU A 92 0.60 -6.49 -26.47
N SER A 93 1.16 -7.59 -25.95
CA SER A 93 0.75 -8.95 -26.31
C SER A 93 1.10 -9.96 -25.22
N GLY A 94 0.49 -11.15 -25.28
CA GLY A 94 0.94 -12.29 -24.46
C GLY A 94 0.63 -12.14 -22.97
N PHE A 95 -0.34 -11.30 -22.60
CA PHE A 95 -0.84 -11.23 -21.24
C PHE A 95 -2.07 -12.14 -21.10
N ARG A 96 -2.12 -12.86 -19.98
CA ARG A 96 -3.25 -13.69 -19.58
C ARG A 96 -3.88 -13.05 -18.37
N PHE A 97 -5.21 -13.03 -18.34
CA PHE A 97 -5.92 -12.53 -17.18
C PHE A 97 -7.09 -13.46 -16.81
N THR A 98 -7.41 -13.45 -15.52
CA THR A 98 -8.57 -14.15 -14.97
C THR A 98 -9.43 -13.12 -14.25
N MET A 99 -10.71 -13.07 -14.55
CA MET A 99 -11.66 -12.18 -13.88
C MET A 99 -12.69 -13.01 -13.11
N ARG A 100 -12.69 -12.93 -11.78
CA ARG A 100 -13.62 -13.66 -10.89
C ARG A 100 -13.71 -15.17 -11.21
N GLY A 101 -12.60 -15.80 -11.61
CA GLY A 101 -12.51 -17.21 -11.97
C GLY A 101 -12.78 -17.53 -13.45
N LEU A 102 -13.16 -16.54 -14.26
CA LEU A 102 -13.26 -16.66 -15.72
C LEU A 102 -11.91 -16.41 -16.37
N ASN A 103 -11.54 -17.24 -17.33
CA ASN A 103 -10.30 -17.10 -18.09
C ASN A 103 -10.42 -16.01 -19.18
N SER A 104 -9.30 -15.60 -19.78
CA SER A 104 -9.23 -14.50 -20.76
C SER A 104 -10.04 -14.74 -22.03
N ASP A 105 -10.25 -16.00 -22.40
CA ASP A 105 -11.10 -16.45 -23.50
C ASP A 105 -12.61 -16.30 -23.21
N GLN A 106 -12.98 -16.21 -21.93
CA GLN A 106 -14.36 -16.07 -21.46
C GLN A 106 -14.74 -14.61 -21.15
N VAL A 107 -13.78 -13.69 -21.24
CA VAL A 107 -13.97 -12.27 -20.88
C VAL A 107 -13.65 -11.38 -22.07
N GLY A 108 -14.65 -10.60 -22.48
CA GLY A 108 -14.48 -9.57 -23.51
C GLY A 108 -13.59 -8.44 -23.02
N MET A 109 -12.54 -8.11 -23.79
CA MET A 109 -11.69 -6.95 -23.62
C MET A 109 -11.88 -6.00 -24.80
N SER A 110 -12.01 -4.72 -24.48
CA SER A 110 -12.14 -3.66 -25.47
C SER A 110 -11.17 -2.53 -25.18
N VAL A 111 -10.59 -1.96 -26.24
CA VAL A 111 -9.81 -0.73 -26.19
C VAL A 111 -10.59 0.34 -26.93
N ASP A 112 -10.87 1.47 -26.27
CA ASP A 112 -11.71 2.55 -26.82
C ASP A 112 -13.08 2.09 -27.35
N GLY A 113 -13.62 1.00 -26.78
CA GLY A 113 -14.89 0.40 -27.19
C GLY A 113 -14.79 -0.57 -28.35
N MET A 114 -13.62 -0.72 -28.98
CA MET A 114 -13.38 -1.76 -29.99
C MET A 114 -12.95 -3.06 -29.30
N PRO A 115 -13.59 -4.21 -29.61
CA PRO A 115 -13.17 -5.48 -29.06
C PRO A 115 -11.79 -5.85 -29.61
N ILE A 116 -10.90 -6.31 -28.74
CA ILE A 116 -9.55 -6.76 -29.13
C ILE A 116 -9.34 -8.27 -28.97
N ASN A 117 -10.35 -9.00 -28.50
CA ASN A 117 -10.29 -10.46 -28.46
C ASN A 117 -10.26 -11.02 -29.90
N ASP A 118 -9.40 -12.01 -30.15
CA ASP A 118 -9.41 -12.77 -31.40
C ASP A 118 -10.77 -13.47 -31.59
N SER A 119 -11.41 -13.28 -32.75
CA SER A 119 -12.73 -13.85 -33.06
C SER A 119 -12.78 -15.39 -33.17
N GLY A 120 -11.63 -16.06 -33.33
CA GLY A 120 -11.52 -17.51 -33.45
C GLY A 120 -11.26 -18.19 -32.11
N ASN A 121 -10.22 -17.76 -31.40
CA ASN A 121 -9.78 -18.41 -30.15
C ASN A 121 -9.86 -17.51 -28.91
N TYR A 122 -10.37 -16.29 -29.04
CA TYR A 122 -10.56 -15.33 -27.94
C TYR A 122 -9.27 -15.02 -27.14
N ALA A 123 -8.11 -15.30 -27.75
CA ALA A 123 -6.79 -14.99 -27.21
C ALA A 123 -6.44 -13.51 -27.43
N LEU A 124 -5.50 -13.01 -26.63
CA LEU A 124 -4.94 -11.65 -26.64
C LEU A 124 -3.42 -11.69 -26.84
#